data_AF-A0A2I1M6S4-F1
#
_entry.id   AF-A0A2I1M6S4-F1
#
_cell.length_a   1.000
_cell.length_b   1.000
_cell.length_c   1.000
_cell.angle_alpha   90.00
_cell.angle_beta   90.00
_cell.angle_gamma   90.00
#
_symmetry.space_group_name_H-M   'P 1'
#
loop_
_entity.id
_entity.type
_entity.pdbx_description
1 polymer ?
#
loop_
_entity_poly.entity_id
_entity_poly.type
_entity_poly.pdbx_seq_one_letter_code
_entity_poly.pdbx_strand_id
1 'polypeptide(L)' 'MVIDELTQLANNNLDIDFTELDMSTKLSDLDIDSIDMLDFIMLIEEKYGIEFEEDELDEIETLDDIASLIESKL' A
#
# COMPACT_ATOMS: atom_id res chain seq x y z
N MET A 1 3.97 12.67 -5.21
CA MET A 1 2.71 12.00 -5.59
C MET A 1 2.36 11.03 -4.48
N VAL A 2 1.09 10.63 -4.29
CA VAL A 2 0.71 9.67 -3.22
C VAL A 2 1.55 8.39 -3.32
N ILE A 3 1.82 7.98 -4.56
CA ILE A 3 2.75 6.93 -4.95
C ILE A 3 4.16 7.09 -4.35
N ASP A 4 4.84 8.23 -4.55
CA ASP A 4 6.22 8.40 -4.07
C ASP A 4 6.30 8.24 -2.54
N GLU A 5 5.26 8.70 -1.85
CA GLU A 5 5.15 8.58 -0.41
C GLU A 5 4.84 7.15 0.03
N LEU A 6 3.98 6.44 -0.69
CA LEU A 6 3.71 5.01 -0.46
C LEU A 6 4.97 4.17 -0.63
N THR A 7 5.73 4.38 -1.71
CA THR A 7 7.00 3.69 -1.98
C THR A 7 7.98 3.90 -0.82
N GLN A 8 8.10 5.13 -0.33
CA GLN A 8 8.96 5.41 0.83
C GLN A 8 8.44 4.77 2.11
N LEU A 9 7.13 4.76 2.32
CA LEU A 9 6.52 4.20 3.52
C LEU A 9 6.69 2.67 3.54
N ALA A 10 6.50 2.02 2.40
CA ALA A 10 6.70 0.59 2.23
C ALA A 10 8.17 0.20 2.41
N ASN A 11 9.11 0.95 1.82
CA ASN A 11 10.54 0.68 1.96
C ASN A 11 11.02 0.83 3.42
N ASN A 12 10.51 1.83 4.15
CA ASN A 12 10.90 2.05 5.54
C ASN A 12 10.22 1.11 6.55
N ASN A 13 9.00 0.63 6.29
CA ASN A 13 8.22 -0.15 7.26
C ASN A 13 8.12 -1.63 6.92
N LEU A 14 8.11 -1.99 5.64
CA LEU A 14 7.97 -3.37 5.18
C LEU A 14 9.31 -4.01 4.77
N ASP A 15 10.41 -3.24 4.76
CA ASP A 15 11.75 -3.69 4.33
C ASP A 15 11.76 -4.19 2.86
N ILE A 16 10.85 -3.64 2.04
CA ILE A 16 10.67 -3.99 0.62
C ILE A 16 11.13 -2.85 -0.26
N ASP A 17 12.05 -3.15 -1.17
CA ASP A 17 12.57 -2.16 -2.10
C ASP A 17 11.63 -1.94 -3.29
N PHE A 18 10.62 -1.10 -3.09
CA PHE A 18 9.71 -0.65 -4.13
C PHE A 18 10.32 0.35 -5.12
N THR A 19 11.57 0.77 -4.97
CA THR A 19 12.18 1.74 -5.89
C THR A 19 12.57 1.14 -7.24
N GLU A 20 12.76 -0.18 -7.31
CA GLU A 20 13.01 -0.91 -8.56
C GLU A 20 11.81 -1.72 -9.06
N LEU A 21 10.71 -1.73 -8.30
CA LEU A 21 9.53 -2.52 -8.61
C LEU A 21 8.55 -1.74 -9.50
N ASP A 22 8.01 -2.42 -10.49
CA ASP A 22 6.93 -1.88 -11.31
C ASP A 22 5.67 -1.77 -10.44
N MET A 23 4.91 -0.69 -10.54
CA MET A 23 3.75 -0.48 -9.66
C MET A 23 2.61 -1.49 -9.91
N SER A 24 2.65 -2.17 -11.05
CA SER A 24 1.79 -3.32 -11.34
C SER A 24 2.24 -4.62 -10.68
N THR A 25 3.33 -4.62 -9.91
CA THR A 25 3.81 -5.82 -9.22
C THR A 25 2.83 -6.15 -8.11
N LYS A 26 2.43 -7.43 -8.06
CA LYS A 26 1.53 -7.90 -7.01
C LYS A 26 2.26 -7.94 -5.68
N LEU A 27 1.58 -7.53 -4.61
CA LEU A 27 2.12 -7.61 -3.25
C LEU A 27 2.50 -9.05 -2.89
N SER A 28 1.75 -10.03 -3.42
CA SER A 28 2.04 -11.46 -3.28
C SER A 28 3.39 -11.89 -3.87
N ASP A 29 3.90 -11.18 -4.88
CA ASP A 29 5.19 -11.48 -5.51
C ASP A 29 6.38 -10.89 -4.73
N LEU A 30 6.09 -10.08 -3.71
CA LEU A 30 7.04 -9.33 -2.90
C LEU A 30 7.26 -9.94 -1.51
N ASP A 31 6.79 -11.17 -1.30
CA ASP A 31 6.78 -11.85 0.00
C ASP A 31 6.07 -11.00 1.10
N ILE A 32 5.10 -10.16 0.72
CA ILE A 32 4.23 -9.44 1.68
C ILE A 32 3.21 -10.42 2.22
N ASP A 33 3.27 -10.67 3.52
CA ASP A 33 2.23 -11.43 4.21
C ASP A 33 1.01 -10.55 4.50
N SER A 34 -0.14 -11.17 4.78
CA SER A 34 -1.37 -10.44 5.11
C SER A 34 -1.25 -9.56 6.36
N ILE A 35 -0.33 -9.89 7.27
CA ILE A 35 -0.03 -9.08 8.46
C ILE A 35 0.68 -7.79 8.06
N ASP A 36 1.69 -7.90 7.20
CA ASP A 36 2.45 -6.77 6.68
C ASP A 36 1.55 -5.81 5.90
N MET A 37 0.62 -6.36 5.11
CA MET A 37 -0.39 -5.59 4.40
C MET A 37 -1.30 -4.83 5.37
N LEU A 38 -1.83 -5.48 6.42
CA LEU A 38 -2.66 -4.82 7.42
C LEU A 38 -1.91 -3.71 8.16
N ASP A 39 -0.66 -3.95 8.56
CA ASP A 39 0.19 -2.93 9.20
C ASP A 39 0.43 -1.74 8.27
N PHE A 40 0.64 -2.00 6.97
CA PHE A 40 0.81 -0.95 5.97
C PHE A 40 -0.45 -0.10 5.78
N ILE A 41 -1.60 -0.75 5.68
CA ILE A 41 -2.91 -0.08 5.56
C ILE A 41 -3.18 0.80 6.77
N MET A 42 -2.98 0.29 7.99
CA MET A 42 -3.16 1.08 9.21
C MET A 42 -2.26 2.33 9.23
N LEU A 43 -1.01 2.21 8.78
CA LEU A 43 -0.10 3.36 8.67
C LEU A 43 -0.61 4.41 7.67
N ILE A 44 -1.17 3.96 6.55
CA ILE A 44 -1.75 4.84 5.53
C ILE A 44 -2.99 5.55 6.07
N GLU A 45 -3.90 4.82 6.70
CA GLU A 45 -5.10 5.36 7.35
C GLU A 45 -4.74 6.46 8.35
N GLU A 46 -3.79 6.20 9.24
CA GLU A 46 -3.32 7.18 10.22
C GLU A 46 -2.67 8.39 9.54
N LYS A 47 -1.84 8.16 8.51
CA LYS A 47 -1.09 9.20 7.82
C LYS A 47 -1.99 10.16 7.03
N TYR A 48 -2.94 9.62 6.29
CA TYR A 48 -3.83 10.40 5.42
C TYR A 48 -5.16 10.74 6.10
N GLY A 49 -5.47 10.15 7.26
CA GLY A 49 -6.74 10.33 7.96
C GLY A 49 -7.92 9.71 7.22
N ILE A 50 -7.67 8.61 6.51
CA ILE A 50 -8.68 7.86 5.75
C ILE A 50 -8.97 6.52 6.45
N GLU A 51 -10.03 5.84 6.01
CA GLU A 51 -10.40 4.50 6.50
C GLU A 51 -10.77 3.65 5.27
N PHE A 52 -10.19 2.46 5.20
CA PHE A 52 -10.49 1.47 4.16
C PHE A 52 -11.53 0.48 4.66
N GLU A 53 -12.49 0.16 3.80
CA GLU A 53 -13.47 -0.88 4.07
C GLU A 53 -12.86 -2.27 3.79
N GLU A 54 -13.31 -3.31 4.48
CA GLU A 54 -12.82 -4.69 4.25
C GLU A 54 -12.93 -5.10 2.77
N ASP A 55 -14.02 -4.70 2.10
CA ASP A 55 -14.24 -4.95 0.68
C ASP A 55 -13.17 -4.27 -0.20
N GLU A 56 -12.69 -3.08 0.18
CA GLU A 56 -11.61 -2.38 -0.55
C GLU A 56 -10.27 -3.09 -0.32
N LEU A 57 -10.03 -3.59 0.90
CA LEU A 57 -8.80 -4.32 1.22
C LEU A 57 -8.69 -5.65 0.48
N ASP A 58 -9.81 -6.32 0.26
CA ASP A 58 -9.88 -7.54 -0.54
C ASP A 58 -9.61 -7.31 -2.03
N GLU A 59 -9.83 -6.08 -2.53
CA GLU A 59 -9.55 -5.68 -3.91
C GLU A 59 -8.08 -5.26 -4.15
N ILE A 60 -7.30 -5.05 -3.08
CA ILE A 60 -5.90 -4.63 -3.18
C ILE A 60 -5.02 -5.81 -3.60
N GLU A 61 -4.51 -5.77 -4.84
CA GLU A 61 -3.51 -6.72 -5.32
C GLU A 61 -2.13 -6.09 -5.50
N THR A 62 -2.08 -4.78 -5.78
CA THR A 62 -0.86 -4.04 -6.13
C THR A 62 -0.75 -2.74 -5.33
N LEU A 63 0.46 -2.15 -5.31
CA LEU A 63 0.63 -0.81 -4.73
C LEU A 63 -0.17 0.28 -5.47
N ASP A 64 -0.40 0.10 -6.77
CA ASP A 64 -1.15 1.07 -7.58
C ASP A 64 -2.63 1.12 -7.15
N ASP A 65 -3.19 -0.03 -6.77
CA ASP A 65 -4.55 -0.12 -6.21
C ASP A 65 -4.63 0.68 -4.90
N ILE A 66 -3.66 0.50 -4.00
CA ILE A 66 -3.58 1.27 -2.75
C ILE A 66 -3.49 2.76 -3.03
N ALA A 67 -2.59 3.17 -3.94
CA ALA A 67 -2.42 4.57 -4.30
C ALA A 67 -3.71 5.17 -4.86
N SER A 68 -4.39 4.43 -5.73
CA SER A 68 -5.66 4.83 -6.35
C SER A 68 -6.78 4.97 -5.31
N LEU A 69 -6.87 4.06 -4.35
CA LEU A 69 -7.86 4.13 -3.27
C LEU A 69 -7.62 5.34 -2.36
N ILE A 70 -6.36 5.62 -2.00
CA ILE A 70 -6.00 6.81 -1.23
C ILE A 70 -6.38 8.08 -2.01
N GLU A 71 -5.99 8.18 -3.28
CA GLU A 71 -6.32 9.34 -4.12
C GLU A 71 -7.83 9.51 -4.32
N SER A 72 -8.60 8.43 -4.30
CA SER A 72 -10.07 8.50 -4.35
C SER A 72 -10.70 9.01 -3.05
N LYS A 73 -10.00 8.93 -1.92
CA LYS A 73 -10.49 9.33 -0.59
C LYS A 73 -9.96 10.69 -0.12
N LEU A 74 -8.83 11.14 -0.66
CA LEU A 74 -8.23 12.47 -0.43
C LEU A 74 -8.98 13.61 -1.15
#